data_AF-A0A2E6Z2V9-F1
#
_entry.id   AF-A0A2E6Z2V9-F1
#
_cell.length_a   1.000
_cell.length_b   1.000
_cell.length_c   1.000
_cell.angle_alpha   90.00
_cell.angle_beta   90.00
_cell.angle_gamma   90.00
#
_symmetry.space_group_name_H-M   'P 1'
#
loop_
_entity.id
_entity.type
_entity.pdbx_description
1 polymer ?
#
loop_
_entity_poly.entity_id
_entity_poly.type
_entity_poly.pdbx_seq_one_letter_code
_entity_poly.pdbx_strand_id
1 'polypeptide(L)' 'MAKDIRKLLGLEAKKSPLFGQSRSHALNATKKVFKTNLQKRTVIIEGKKYKIKLTASEIRTLDKKGISLSK' A
#
# COMPACT_ATOMS: atom_id res chain seq x y z
N MET A 1 12.05 15.13 -14.22
CA MET A 1 11.94 14.04 -13.24
C MET A 1 10.53 14.07 -12.66
N ALA A 2 9.78 12.97 -12.69
CA ALA A 2 8.45 12.94 -12.09
C ALA A 2 8.58 13.15 -10.57
N LYS A 3 7.80 14.10 -10.01
CA LYS A 3 7.76 14.30 -8.55
C LYS A 3 7.22 13.02 -7.93
N ASP A 4 8.01 12.32 -7.12
CA ASP A 4 7.56 11.13 -6.41
C ASP A 4 6.54 11.53 -5.34
N ILE A 5 5.26 11.46 -5.70
CA ILE A 5 4.12 11.82 -4.84
C ILE A 5 4.14 11.06 -3.51
N ARG A 6 4.66 9.82 -3.49
CA ARG A 6 4.79 9.02 -2.26
C ARG A 6 5.76 9.66 -1.25
N LYS A 7 6.89 10.18 -1.73
CA LYS A 7 7.90 10.82 -0.88
C LYS A 7 7.36 12.09 -0.24
N LEU A 8 6.59 12.87 -0.99
CA LEU A 8 5.91 14.07 -0.48
C LEU A 8 4.91 13.77 0.64
N LEU A 9 4.28 12.58 0.63
CA LEU A 9 3.35 12.13 1.68
C LEU A 9 4.06 11.49 2.90
N GLY A 10 5.40 11.44 2.88
CA GLY A 10 6.20 10.72 3.87
C GLY A 10 5.97 9.21 3.85
N LEU A 11 5.65 8.65 2.67
CA LEU A 11 5.47 7.22 2.45
C LEU A 11 6.73 6.69 1.75
N GLU A 12 7.77 6.40 2.53
CA GLU A 12 9.09 6.05 1.99
C GLU A 12 9.21 4.57 1.58
N ALA A 13 8.58 3.67 2.34
CA ALA A 13 8.71 2.23 2.13
C ALA A 13 7.45 1.60 1.54
N LYS A 14 7.56 1.04 0.34
CA LYS A 14 6.50 0.20 -0.25
C LYS A 14 6.53 -1.18 0.38
N LYS A 15 5.41 -1.64 0.92
CA LYS A 15 5.30 -3.02 1.44
C LYS A 15 5.44 -4.04 0.31
N SER A 16 6.52 -4.80 0.34
CA SER A 16 6.73 -5.97 -0.51
C SER A 16 5.77 -7.12 -0.12
N PRO A 17 5.40 -7.99 -1.08
CA PRO A 17 4.68 -9.21 -0.75
C PRO A 17 5.53 -10.09 0.16
N LEU A 18 4.88 -10.81 1.07
CA LEU A 18 5.54 -11.79 1.92
C LEU A 18 5.46 -13.17 1.28
N PHE A 19 6.47 -14.00 1.54
CA PHE A 19 6.56 -15.36 1.03
C PHE A 19 6.50 -16.34 2.20
N GLY A 20 5.80 -17.47 2.01
CA GLY A 20 5.72 -18.52 3.02
C GLY A 20 5.30 -19.85 2.41
N GLN A 21 4.92 -20.79 3.28
CA GLN A 21 4.50 -22.14 2.89
C GLN A 21 3.09 -22.44 3.43
N SER A 22 2.24 -23.07 2.63
CA SER A 22 1.03 -23.74 3.11
C SER A 22 1.40 -25.15 3.56
N ARG A 23 0.76 -25.65 4.62
CA ARG A 23 0.98 -27.00 5.16
C ARG A 23 -0.29 -27.83 5.01
N SER A 24 -0.15 -29.09 4.58
CA SER A 24 -1.26 -30.05 4.57
C SER A 24 -1.43 -30.73 5.93
N HIS A 25 -2.46 -31.56 6.07
CA HIS A 25 -2.65 -32.43 7.24
C HIS A 25 -1.48 -33.39 7.46
N ALA A 26 -0.79 -33.79 6.38
CA ALA A 26 0.44 -34.58 6.42
C ALA A 26 1.72 -33.70 6.43
N LEU A 27 1.60 -32.39 6.69
CA LEU A 27 2.68 -31.40 6.77
C LEU A 27 3.46 -31.12 5.47
N ASN A 28 2.96 -31.55 4.32
CA ASN A 28 3.57 -31.23 3.01
C ASN A 28 3.59 -29.72 2.76
N ALA A 29 4.72 -29.20 2.28
CA ALA A 29 4.94 -27.78 2.04
C ALA A 29 4.60 -27.38 0.60
N THR A 30 3.82 -26.32 0.41
CA THR A 30 3.65 -25.67 -0.90
C THR A 30 3.90 -24.16 -0.81
N LYS A 31 4.62 -23.61 -1.79
CA LYS A 31 4.97 -22.18 -1.81
C LYS A 31 3.70 -21.32 -1.89
N LYS A 32 3.58 -20.33 -1.00
CA LYS A 32 2.47 -19.36 -0.96
C LYS A 32 3.00 -17.93 -0.94
N VAL A 33 2.32 -17.07 -1.68
CA VAL A 33 2.60 -15.62 -1.72
C VAL A 33 1.48 -14.86 -1.03
N PHE A 34 1.82 -14.04 -0.05
CA PHE A 34 0.89 -13.15 0.64
C PHE A 34 0.97 -11.77 -0.01
N LYS A 35 -0.05 -11.45 -0.82
CA LYS A 35 -0.15 -10.17 -1.53
C LYS A 35 -0.64 -9.08 -0.58
N THR A 36 -0.04 -7.89 -0.68
CA THR A 36 -0.50 -6.71 0.04
C THR A 36 -1.82 -6.21 -0.56
N ASN A 37 -2.75 -5.76 0.29
CA ASN A 37 -4.00 -5.12 -0.16
C ASN A 37 -3.70 -3.72 -0.72
N LEU A 38 -3.53 -3.62 -2.05
CA LEU A 38 -3.30 -2.37 -2.76
C LEU A 38 -4.62 -1.82 -3.30
N GLN A 39 -4.96 -0.60 -2.89
CA GLN A 39 -6.15 0.13 -3.31
C GLN A 39 -5.76 1.34 -4.14
N LYS A 40 -6.49 1.61 -5.22
CA LYS A 40 -6.36 2.87 -5.95
C LYS A 40 -7.11 3.94 -5.17
N ARG A 41 -6.48 5.08 -4.90
CA ARG A 41 -7.10 6.25 -4.23
C ARG A 41 -6.64 7.53 -4.89
N THR A 42 -7.47 8.56 -4.79
CA THR A 42 -7.12 9.88 -5.28
C THR A 42 -6.76 10.77 -4.09
N VAL A 43 -5.61 11.44 -4.18
CA VAL A 43 -5.11 12.39 -3.18
C VAL A 43 -5.07 13.77 -3.81
N ILE A 44 -5.53 14.77 -3.06
CA ILE A 44 -5.41 16.18 -3.45
C ILE A 44 -4.20 16.74 -2.71
N ILE A 45 -3.18 17.16 -3.45
CA ILE A 45 -1.98 17.79 -2.89
C ILE A 45 -1.76 19.11 -3.63
N GLU A 46 -1.63 20.22 -2.91
CA GLU A 46 -1.39 21.55 -3.50
C GLU A 46 -2.44 21.90 -4.60
N GLY A 47 -3.70 21.48 -4.41
CA GLY A 47 -4.79 21.71 -5.37
C GLY A 47 -4.81 20.76 -6.59
N LYS A 48 -3.82 19.87 -6.74
CA LYS A 48 -3.73 18.91 -7.84
C LYS A 48 -4.18 17.52 -7.40
N LYS A 49 -4.96 16.84 -8.25
CA LYS A 49 -5.46 15.48 -8.02
C LYS A 49 -4.48 14.45 -8.55
N TYR A 50 -4.07 13.52 -7.70
CA TYR A 50 -3.16 12.44 -8.04
C TYR A 50 -3.77 11.08 -7.70
N LYS A 51 -3.76 10.16 -8.67
CA LYS A 51 -4.18 8.77 -8.46
C LYS A 51 -2.97 7.93 -8.06
N ILE A 52 -3.01 7.35 -6.86
CA ILE A 52 -1.93 6.51 -6.34
C ILE A 52 -2.46 5.17 -5.82
N LYS A 53 -1.63 4.13 -5.89
CA LYS A 53 -1.92 2.82 -5.28
C LYS A 53 -1.39 2.80 -3.85
N LEU A 54 -2.26 2.75 -2.86
CA LEU A 54 -1.91 2.73 -1.44
C LEU A 54 -2.24 1.40 -0.80
N THR A 55 -1.49 1.02 0.22
CA THR A 55 -1.82 -0.10 1.10
C THR A 55 -2.80 0.35 2.19
N ALA A 56 -3.55 -0.58 2.77
CA ALA A 56 -4.46 -0.27 3.88
C ALA A 56 -3.76 0.41 5.08
N SER A 57 -2.51 0.04 5.37
CA SER A 57 -1.73 0.70 6.43
C SER A 57 -1.33 2.13 6.08
N GLU A 58 -0.99 2.39 4.82
CA GLU A 58 -0.64 3.74 4.37
C GLU A 58 -1.88 4.64 4.39
N ILE A 59 -3.05 4.13 3.99
CA ILE A 59 -4.33 4.84 4.12
C ILE A 59 -4.55 5.26 5.58
N ARG A 60 -4.44 4.32 6.53
CA ARG A 60 -4.56 4.61 7.97
C ARG A 60 -3.58 5.69 8.43
N THR A 61 -2.34 5.68 7.95
CA THR A 61 -1.36 6.71 8.33
C THR A 61 -1.70 8.08 7.76
N LEU A 62 -2.27 8.14 6.55
CA LEU A 62 -2.68 9.39 5.92
C LEU A 62 -3.95 9.94 6.60
N ASP A 63 -4.89 9.08 6.96
CA ASP A 63 -6.09 9.46 7.73
C ASP A 63 -5.69 10.05 9.08
N LYS A 64 -4.72 9.43 9.78
CA LYS A 64 -4.16 9.98 11.03
C LYS A 64 -3.49 11.34 10.86
N LYS A 65 -2.92 11.62 9.68
CA LYS A 65 -2.32 12.92 9.33
C LYS A 65 -3.37 13.96 8.91
N GLY A 66 -4.65 13.59 8.83
CA GLY A 66 -5.74 14.49 8.40
C GLY A 66 -5.79 14.74 6.90
N ILE A 67 -5.21 13.86 6.08
CA ILE A 67 -5.18 14.01 4.62
C ILE A 67 -6.45 13.39 4.03
N SER A 68 -7.27 14.18 3.36
CA SER A 68 -8.51 13.70 2.73
C SER A 68 -8.21 12.82 1.51
N LEU A 69 -8.51 11.53 1.62
CA LEU A 69 -8.42 10.55 0.55
C LEU A 69 -9.81 10.32 -0.06
N SER A 70 -9.97 10.53 -1.36
CA SER A 70 -11.18 10.11 -2.06
C SER A 70 -11.02 8.72 -2.65
N LYS A 71 -12.15 7.99 -2.68
CA LYS A 71 -12.24 6.63 -3.22
C LYS A 71 -11.96 6.61 -4.72
#